data_AF-A0A9D2CW37-F1
#
_entry.id   AF-A0A9D2CW37-F1
#
_cell.length_a   1.000
_cell.length_b   1.000
_cell.length_c   1.000
_cell.angle_alpha   90.00
_cell.angle_beta   90.00
_cell.angle_gamma   90.00
#
_symmetry.space_group_name_H-M   'P 1'
#
loop_
_entity.id
_entity.type
_entity.pdbx_description
1 polymer ?
#
loop_
_entity_poly.entity_id
_entity_poly.type
_entity_poly.pdbx_seq_one_letter_code
_entity_poly.pdbx_strand_id
1 'polypeptide(L)'
;MGKIVKIFVCLFLSTLLMAAGVFTGCTSSMYTEEQHIQRIRERAEERYLGEESAYTSLEVYPIYNEYDELKYALIEFEPQGFLYVAIGDRSYPWKGMYTLSTTEPESWMPYRVKEGLKEEVTDENGHVTTFYDREFFRDESGHVIIYQQSHFKVAGIENERRYILSIVSTVPGLYGGSRIPAVKRGEQYLNLVDGNLMDYEPGMESATYAVADIIFIGKSYFDL
;
A
#
# COMPACT_ATOMS: atom_id res chain seq x y z
N MET A 1 -55.58 12.95 15.77
CA MET A 1 -54.50 13.87 15.34
C MET A 1 -53.14 13.58 15.99
N GLY A 2 -53.02 13.51 17.32
CA GLY A 2 -51.70 13.41 17.98
C GLY A 2 -50.84 12.17 17.67
N LYS A 3 -51.43 11.02 17.34
CA LYS A 3 -50.66 9.80 16.97
C LYS A 3 -50.06 9.87 15.56
N ILE A 4 -50.79 10.45 14.60
CA ILE A 4 -50.34 10.61 13.21
C ILE A 4 -49.20 11.65 13.15
N VAL A 5 -49.33 12.76 13.88
CA VAL A 5 -48.26 13.78 13.99
C VAL A 5 -46.98 13.19 14.58
N LYS A 6 -47.08 12.34 15.62
CA LYS A 6 -45.91 11.65 16.20
C LYS A 6 -45.21 10.72 15.20
N ILE A 7 -45.98 10.00 14.36
CA ILE A 7 -45.41 9.11 13.33
C ILE A 7 -44.67 9.92 12.25
N PHE A 8 -45.24 11.04 11.79
CA PHE A 8 -44.56 11.92 10.83
C PHE A 8 -43.31 12.57 11.40
N VAL A 9 -43.34 13.00 12.67
CA VAL A 9 -42.16 13.54 13.36
C VAL A 9 -41.06 12.48 13.50
N CYS A 10 -41.41 11.23 13.84
CA CYS A 10 -40.43 10.14 13.90
C CYS A 10 -39.83 9.78 12.53
N LEU A 11 -40.63 9.78 11.46
CA LEU A 11 -40.16 9.55 10.09
C LEU A 11 -39.27 10.69 9.58
N PHE A 12 -39.57 11.93 9.95
CA PHE A 12 -38.76 13.09 9.60
C PHE A 12 -37.42 13.09 10.37
N LEU A 13 -37.43 12.71 11.65
CA LEU A 13 -36.22 12.54 12.46
C LEU A 13 -35.35 11.38 11.97
N SER A 14 -35.94 10.24 11.56
CA SER A 14 -35.17 9.11 11.03
C SER A 14 -34.54 9.42 9.67
N THR A 15 -35.23 10.16 8.80
CA THR A 15 -34.67 10.65 7.54
C THR A 15 -33.59 11.72 7.76
N LEU A 16 -33.74 12.61 8.75
CA LEU A 16 -32.67 13.55 9.12
C LEU A 16 -31.43 12.84 9.70
N LEU A 17 -31.62 11.81 10.52
CA LEU A 17 -30.54 11.00 11.09
C LEU A 17 -29.82 10.19 10.00
N MET A 18 -30.56 9.62 9.03
CA MET A 18 -29.94 8.97 7.88
C MET A 18 -29.23 9.98 6.96
N ALA A 19 -29.78 11.17 6.74
CA ALA A 19 -29.11 12.22 5.98
C ALA A 19 -27.83 12.71 6.70
N ALA A 20 -27.85 12.90 8.01
CA ALA A 20 -26.68 13.25 8.81
C ALA A 20 -25.59 12.16 8.77
N GLY A 21 -25.99 10.88 8.73
CA GLY A 21 -25.05 9.75 8.56
C GLY A 21 -24.40 9.69 7.18
N VAL A 22 -25.02 10.27 6.14
CA VAL A 22 -24.50 10.29 4.76
C VAL A 22 -23.59 11.50 4.49
N PHE A 23 -23.74 12.59 5.25
CA PHE A 23 -22.98 13.85 5.06
C PHE A 23 -21.81 14.07 6.04
N THR A 24 -21.44 13.09 6.86
CA THR A 24 -20.36 13.20 7.86
C THR A 24 -19.00 12.68 7.39
N GLY A 25 -18.88 12.21 6.15
CA GLY A 25 -17.60 11.77 5.60
C GLY A 25 -16.64 12.94 5.38
N CYS A 26 -15.52 12.96 6.10
CA CYS A 26 -14.42 13.88 5.79
C CYS A 26 -13.78 13.46 4.46
N THR A 27 -13.43 14.43 3.63
CA THR A 27 -12.72 14.19 2.36
C THR A 27 -11.22 14.30 2.58
N SER A 28 -10.41 13.56 1.83
CA SER A 28 -8.94 13.63 1.93
C SER A 28 -8.42 15.05 1.70
N SER A 29 -9.00 15.76 0.75
CA SER A 29 -8.68 17.16 0.41
C SER A 29 -8.85 18.18 1.56
N MET A 30 -9.48 17.80 2.67
CA MET A 30 -9.55 18.64 3.87
C MET A 30 -8.26 18.62 4.70
N TYR A 31 -7.34 17.72 4.40
CA TYR A 31 -6.08 17.55 5.11
C TYR A 31 -4.89 17.89 4.21
N THR A 32 -3.92 18.56 4.80
CA THR A 32 -2.58 18.73 4.23
C THR A 32 -1.81 17.40 4.25
N GLU A 33 -0.70 17.34 3.52
CA GLU A 33 0.19 16.19 3.54
C GLU A 33 0.66 15.88 4.97
N GLU A 34 1.12 16.89 5.70
CA GLU A 34 1.61 16.74 7.07
C GLU A 34 0.50 16.24 8.01
N GLN A 35 -0.74 16.70 7.81
CA GLN A 35 -1.89 16.21 8.57
C GLN A 35 -2.22 14.75 8.24
N HIS A 36 -2.14 14.34 6.98
CA HIS A 36 -2.30 12.93 6.61
C HIS A 36 -1.24 12.05 7.27
N ILE A 37 0.03 12.43 7.15
CA ILE A 37 1.15 11.68 7.72
C ILE A 37 1.03 11.59 9.25
N GLN A 38 0.71 12.69 9.93
CA GLN A 38 0.52 12.68 11.38
C GLN A 38 -0.64 11.78 11.80
N ARG A 39 -1.77 11.84 11.08
CA ARG A 39 -2.94 10.99 11.37
C ARG A 39 -2.68 9.52 11.14
N ILE A 40 -1.88 9.16 10.13
CA ILE A 40 -1.46 7.78 9.85
C ILE A 40 -0.51 7.32 10.95
N ARG A 41 0.46 8.15 11.34
CA ARG A 41 1.40 7.88 12.45
C ARG A 41 0.65 7.56 13.73
N GLU A 42 -0.24 8.45 14.18
CA GLU A 42 -0.99 8.26 15.44
C GLU A 42 -1.76 6.93 15.48
N ARG A 43 -2.40 6.56 14.37
CA ARG A 43 -3.14 5.29 14.25
C ARG A 43 -2.22 4.07 14.21
N ALA A 44 -1.11 4.18 13.49
CA ALA A 44 -0.11 3.12 13.43
C ALA A 44 0.55 2.90 14.80
N GLU A 45 0.83 3.98 15.55
CA GLU A 45 1.36 3.90 16.91
C GLU A 45 0.36 3.20 17.83
N GLU A 46 -0.91 3.59 17.81
CA GLU A 46 -1.97 2.94 18.60
C GLU A 46 -2.14 1.46 18.26
N ARG A 47 -2.03 1.10 16.98
CA ARG A 47 -2.25 -0.27 16.51
C ARG A 47 -1.06 -1.20 16.73
N TYR A 48 0.15 -0.71 16.51
CA TYR A 48 1.34 -1.56 16.39
C TYR A 48 2.36 -1.35 17.49
N LEU A 49 2.29 -0.30 18.29
CA LEU A 49 3.22 -0.08 19.41
C LEU A 49 2.53 -0.36 20.75
N GLY A 50 3.29 -0.89 21.71
CA GLY A 50 2.79 -1.27 23.04
C GLY A 50 3.80 -2.13 23.78
N GLU A 51 3.53 -2.44 25.06
CA GLU A 51 4.47 -3.20 25.92
C GLU A 51 4.80 -4.61 25.39
N GLU A 52 3.88 -5.23 24.65
CA GLU A 52 4.04 -6.56 24.04
C GLU A 52 4.38 -6.50 22.54
N SER A 53 4.64 -5.30 21.99
CA SER A 53 4.95 -5.16 20.58
C SER A 53 6.36 -5.65 20.24
N ALA A 54 6.50 -6.26 19.06
CA ALA A 54 7.80 -6.53 18.45
C ALA A 54 8.51 -5.26 17.95
N TYR A 55 7.79 -4.13 17.86
CA TYR A 55 8.27 -2.88 17.30
C TYR A 55 8.48 -1.83 18.39
N THR A 56 9.61 -1.13 18.32
CA THR A 56 9.98 -0.09 19.30
C THR A 56 9.63 1.32 18.84
N SER A 57 9.57 1.53 17.53
CA SER A 57 9.22 2.81 16.90
C SER A 57 8.78 2.60 15.47
N LEU A 58 8.19 3.64 14.88
CA LEU A 58 7.83 3.67 13.48
C LEU A 58 8.04 5.05 12.87
N GLU A 59 8.21 5.09 11.55
CA GLU A 59 8.25 6.29 10.75
C GLU A 59 7.23 6.20 9.62
N VAL A 60 6.71 7.35 9.18
CA VAL A 60 5.68 7.42 8.14
C VAL A 60 6.15 8.36 7.05
N TYR A 61 6.15 7.87 5.82
CA TYR A 61 6.63 8.58 4.64
C TYR A 61 5.51 8.80 3.62
N PRO A 62 5.40 10.00 3.02
CA PRO A 62 4.45 10.25 1.94
C PRO A 62 4.86 9.51 0.68
N ILE A 63 3.87 8.97 -0.03
CA ILE A 63 4.06 8.31 -1.33
C ILE A 63 3.02 8.84 -2.32
N TYR A 64 3.51 9.26 -3.48
CA TYR A 64 2.71 9.85 -4.54
C TYR A 64 2.35 8.82 -5.60
N ASN A 65 1.26 9.06 -6.33
CA ASN A 65 0.94 8.33 -7.54
C ASN A 65 1.65 8.95 -8.76
N GLU A 66 1.39 8.38 -9.93
CA GLU A 66 1.92 8.84 -11.22
C GLU A 66 1.50 10.27 -11.63
N TYR A 67 0.56 10.89 -10.92
CA TYR A 67 0.06 12.24 -11.16
C TYR A 67 0.59 13.27 -10.12
N ASP A 68 1.62 12.90 -9.35
CA ASP A 68 2.15 13.70 -8.23
C ASP A 68 1.11 14.00 -7.13
N GLU A 69 0.07 13.17 -7.02
CA GLU A 69 -0.93 13.27 -5.95
C GLU A 69 -0.56 12.36 -4.79
N LEU A 70 -0.66 12.87 -3.56
CA LEU A 70 -0.52 12.07 -2.36
C LEU A 70 -1.69 11.07 -2.27
N LYS A 71 -1.43 9.81 -2.62
CA LYS A 71 -2.41 8.72 -2.58
C LYS A 71 -2.01 7.60 -1.65
N TYR A 72 -0.76 7.57 -1.20
CA TYR A 72 -0.22 6.50 -0.39
C TYR A 72 0.67 7.04 0.73
N ALA A 73 0.94 6.18 1.70
CA ALA A 73 2.00 6.35 2.66
C ALA A 73 2.70 5.01 2.89
N LEU A 74 3.92 5.08 3.41
CA LEU A 74 4.71 3.94 3.86
C LEU A 74 4.94 4.09 5.35
N ILE A 75 4.65 3.03 6.09
CA ILE A 75 5.03 2.89 7.49
C ILE A 75 6.26 1.98 7.53
N GLU A 76 7.34 2.45 8.14
CA GLU A 76 8.53 1.63 8.43
C GLU A 76 8.67 1.43 9.93
N PHE A 77 8.90 0.18 10.35
CA PHE A 77 9.04 -0.19 11.74
C PHE A 77 10.51 -0.45 12.10
N GLU A 78 10.85 -0.20 13.37
CA GLU A 78 12.09 -0.65 13.98
C GLU A 78 11.82 -1.82 14.94
N PRO A 79 12.65 -2.88 14.94
CA PRO A 79 13.92 -3.02 14.22
C PRO A 79 13.79 -3.37 12.72
N GLN A 80 12.65 -3.92 12.28
CA GLN A 80 12.38 -4.21 10.87
C GLN A 80 10.88 -4.40 10.62
N GLY A 81 10.46 -4.25 9.36
CA GLY A 81 9.08 -4.39 8.91
C GLY A 81 8.59 -3.13 8.22
N PHE A 82 7.64 -3.28 7.29
CA PHE A 82 6.97 -2.15 6.66
C PHE A 82 5.54 -2.49 6.22
N LEU A 83 4.74 -1.45 6.01
CA LEU A 83 3.39 -1.53 5.46
C LEU A 83 3.12 -0.37 4.52
N TYR A 84 2.32 -0.61 3.47
CA TYR A 84 1.77 0.48 2.66
C TYR A 84 0.36 0.83 3.14
N VAL A 85 0.02 2.10 2.98
CA VAL A 85 -1.30 2.65 3.31
C VAL A 85 -1.82 3.40 2.10
N ALA A 86 -3.03 3.07 1.62
CA ALA A 86 -3.76 3.87 0.66
C ALA A 86 -4.60 4.92 1.38
N ILE A 87 -4.54 6.15 0.87
CA ILE A 87 -5.33 7.29 1.32
C ILE A 87 -6.56 7.40 0.41
N GLY A 88 -7.71 7.00 0.94
CA GLY A 88 -8.99 7.11 0.25
C GLY A 88 -9.47 8.56 0.17
N ASP A 89 -10.19 8.89 -0.90
CA ASP A 89 -10.71 10.26 -1.09
C ASP A 89 -11.75 10.66 -0.03
N ARG A 90 -12.39 9.68 0.61
CA ARG A 90 -13.44 9.88 1.63
C ARG A 90 -13.35 8.81 2.70
N SER A 91 -13.64 9.21 3.93
CA SER A 91 -14.00 8.27 5.00
C SER A 91 -15.50 7.93 4.92
N TYR A 92 -15.85 6.67 5.13
CA TYR A 92 -17.21 6.17 5.28
C TYR A 92 -17.47 5.71 6.72
N PRO A 93 -18.74 5.66 7.18
CA PRO A 93 -19.05 5.22 8.55
C PRO A 93 -18.55 3.81 8.92
N TRP A 94 -18.30 2.96 7.93
CA TRP A 94 -17.85 1.57 8.09
C TRP A 94 -16.40 1.34 7.60
N LYS A 95 -15.73 2.39 7.11
CA LYS A 95 -14.37 2.32 6.57
C LYS A 95 -13.73 3.71 6.64
N GLY A 96 -12.66 3.83 7.40
CA GLY A 96 -11.83 5.01 7.49
C GLY A 96 -11.15 5.37 6.18
N MET A 97 -10.31 6.40 6.28
CA MET A 97 -9.61 7.00 5.14
C MET A 97 -8.34 6.23 4.77
N TYR A 98 -7.80 5.42 5.68
CA TYR A 98 -6.46 4.86 5.57
C TYR A 98 -6.57 3.34 5.50
N THR A 99 -6.33 2.78 4.32
CA THR A 99 -6.43 1.33 4.09
C THR A 99 -5.04 0.73 3.98
N LEU A 100 -4.70 -0.19 4.87
CA LEU A 100 -3.47 -0.97 4.82
C LEU A 100 -3.42 -1.88 3.59
N SER A 101 -2.23 -2.16 3.08
CA SER A 101 -2.00 -3.19 2.09
C SER A 101 -2.17 -4.60 2.67
N THR A 102 -1.69 -4.79 3.90
CA THR A 102 -1.81 -6.02 4.69
C THR A 102 -1.90 -5.69 6.19
N THR A 103 -2.29 -6.65 7.02
CA THR A 103 -2.42 -6.46 8.47
C THR A 103 -1.14 -6.78 9.25
N GLU A 104 -0.16 -7.42 8.62
CA GLU A 104 1.12 -7.82 9.21
C GLU A 104 2.24 -7.38 8.27
N PRO A 105 3.42 -6.96 8.77
CA PRO A 105 4.46 -6.42 7.91
C PRO A 105 4.84 -7.30 6.72
N GLU A 106 5.06 -6.65 5.59
CA GLU A 106 5.34 -7.32 4.32
C GLU A 106 6.80 -7.78 4.24
N SER A 107 6.98 -8.88 3.53
CA SER A 107 8.28 -9.25 2.96
C SER A 107 8.16 -9.28 1.44
N TRP A 108 9.27 -9.07 0.74
CA TRP A 108 9.30 -9.10 -0.70
C TRP A 108 10.62 -9.67 -1.23
N MET A 109 10.56 -10.19 -2.45
CA MET A 109 11.71 -10.76 -3.14
C MET A 109 11.99 -9.93 -4.40
N PRO A 110 13.18 -9.31 -4.52
CA PRO A 110 13.56 -8.65 -5.76
C PRO A 110 13.65 -9.70 -6.88
N TYR A 111 13.19 -9.33 -8.07
CA TYR A 111 13.25 -10.20 -9.24
C TYR A 111 13.32 -9.37 -10.51
N ARG A 112 13.83 -10.00 -11.58
CA ARG A 112 13.80 -9.45 -12.94
C ARG A 112 12.80 -10.25 -13.76
N VAL A 113 12.11 -9.60 -14.69
CA VAL A 113 11.23 -10.34 -15.59
C VAL A 113 12.06 -11.09 -16.62
N LYS A 114 11.79 -12.39 -16.78
CA LYS A 114 12.47 -13.25 -17.74
C LYS A 114 11.49 -14.24 -18.36
N GLU A 115 10.95 -13.87 -19.52
CA GLU A 115 9.93 -14.64 -20.24
C GLU A 115 10.33 -16.11 -20.44
N GLY A 116 9.39 -17.01 -20.15
CA GLY A 116 9.56 -18.46 -20.26
C GLY A 116 10.30 -19.10 -19.08
N LEU A 117 10.79 -18.31 -18.12
CA LEU A 117 11.39 -18.86 -16.90
C LEU A 117 10.32 -19.45 -15.98
N LYS A 118 10.58 -20.66 -15.48
CA LYS A 118 9.86 -21.26 -14.36
C LYS A 118 10.85 -21.44 -13.22
N GLU A 119 10.60 -20.77 -12.10
CA GLU A 119 11.44 -20.86 -10.90
C GLU A 119 10.62 -21.38 -9.72
N GLU A 120 11.22 -22.24 -8.90
CA GLU A 120 10.60 -22.80 -7.70
C GLU A 120 11.36 -22.27 -6.48
N VAL A 121 10.65 -21.62 -5.58
CA VAL A 121 11.18 -21.09 -4.32
C VAL A 121 10.58 -21.89 -3.18
N THR A 122 11.45 -22.40 -2.30
CA THR A 122 11.04 -23.16 -1.11
C THR A 122 11.17 -22.25 0.09
N ASP A 123 10.10 -22.10 0.86
CA ASP A 123 10.14 -21.33 2.11
C ASP A 123 10.74 -22.14 3.28
N GLU A 124 10.87 -21.49 4.44
CA GLU A 124 11.44 -22.10 5.66
C GLU A 124 10.64 -23.31 6.16
N ASN A 125 9.36 -23.43 5.78
CA ASN A 125 8.48 -24.55 6.13
C ASN A 125 8.52 -25.69 5.10
N GLY A 126 9.33 -25.56 4.04
CA GLY A 126 9.41 -26.52 2.95
C GLY A 126 8.28 -26.39 1.92
N HIS A 127 7.48 -25.33 1.96
CA HIS A 127 6.46 -25.07 0.96
C HIS A 127 7.09 -24.55 -0.32
N VAL A 128 6.81 -25.22 -1.43
CA VAL A 128 7.33 -24.84 -2.75
C VAL A 128 6.31 -23.98 -3.47
N THR A 129 6.70 -22.75 -3.79
CA THR A 129 5.95 -21.84 -4.66
C THR A 129 6.60 -21.78 -6.02
N THR A 130 5.81 -22.00 -7.07
CA THR A 130 6.26 -21.81 -8.46
C THR A 130 5.95 -20.40 -8.93
N PHE A 131 6.96 -19.74 -9.48
CA PHE A 131 6.84 -18.45 -10.15
C PHE A 131 7.15 -18.60 -11.64
N TYR A 132 6.43 -17.84 -12.45
CA TYR A 132 6.62 -17.78 -13.90
C TYR A 132 7.10 -16.39 -14.28
N ASP A 133 8.01 -16.35 -15.26
CA ASP A 133 8.60 -15.14 -15.81
C ASP A 133 9.34 -14.28 -14.79
N ARG A 134 9.80 -14.85 -13.67
CA ARG A 134 10.56 -14.15 -12.62
C ARG A 134 11.88 -14.85 -12.36
N GLU A 135 12.97 -14.12 -12.53
CA GLU A 135 14.32 -14.51 -12.12
C GLU A 135 14.63 -13.79 -10.81
N PHE A 136 14.64 -14.52 -9.70
CA PHE A 136 14.89 -13.94 -8.38
C PHE A 136 16.37 -13.66 -8.15
N PHE A 137 16.67 -12.55 -7.47
CA PHE A 137 18.03 -12.27 -7.05
C PHE A 137 18.43 -13.18 -5.88
N ARG A 138 19.69 -13.60 -5.89
CA ARG A 138 20.24 -14.54 -4.91
C ARG A 138 21.44 -13.93 -4.20
N ASP A 139 21.62 -14.32 -2.94
CA ASP A 139 22.80 -13.95 -2.15
C ASP A 139 24.04 -14.75 -2.58
N GLU A 140 25.18 -14.50 -1.93
CA GLU A 140 26.45 -15.17 -2.21
C GLU A 140 26.40 -16.69 -1.97
N SER A 141 25.49 -17.15 -1.13
CA SER A 141 25.27 -18.57 -0.85
C SER A 141 24.29 -19.24 -1.81
N GLY A 142 23.70 -18.47 -2.73
CA GLY A 142 22.75 -18.93 -3.74
C GLY A 142 21.30 -18.98 -3.26
N HIS A 143 20.98 -18.49 -2.06
CA HIS A 143 19.59 -18.42 -1.59
C HIS A 143 18.88 -17.19 -2.15
N VAL A 144 17.57 -17.29 -2.39
CA VAL A 144 16.75 -16.14 -2.82
C VAL A 144 16.76 -15.08 -1.72
N ILE A 145 17.01 -13.84 -2.12
CA ILE A 145 17.00 -12.71 -1.20
C ILE A 145 15.55 -12.39 -0.82
N ILE A 146 15.29 -12.26 0.47
CA ILE A 146 13.99 -11.86 1.03
C ILE A 146 14.23 -10.64 1.91
N TYR A 147 13.57 -9.53 1.59
CA TYR A 147 13.67 -8.30 2.36
C TYR A 147 12.48 -8.13 3.29
N GLN A 148 12.79 -7.73 4.54
CA GLN A 148 11.82 -7.32 5.56
C GLN A 148 11.74 -5.78 5.68
N GLN A 149 12.64 -5.08 5.00
CA GLN A 149 12.65 -3.63 4.88
C GLN A 149 11.90 -3.21 3.61
N SER A 150 11.38 -1.99 3.60
CA SER A 150 10.68 -1.46 2.43
C SER A 150 11.58 -1.40 1.20
N HIS A 151 10.97 -1.33 0.03
CA HIS A 151 11.68 -1.13 -1.24
C HIS A 151 12.54 0.13 -1.21
N PHE A 152 12.06 1.18 -0.53
CA PHE A 152 12.74 2.46 -0.41
C PHE A 152 13.95 2.39 0.55
N LYS A 153 13.81 1.72 1.69
CA LYS A 153 14.90 1.55 2.67
C LYS A 153 16.03 0.69 2.10
N VAL A 154 15.70 -0.41 1.42
CA VAL A 154 16.69 -1.27 0.73
C VAL A 154 17.45 -0.49 -0.33
N ALA A 155 16.77 0.36 -1.09
CA ALA A 155 17.39 1.19 -2.13
C ALA A 155 18.13 2.43 -1.58
N GLY A 156 18.13 2.67 -0.26
CA GLY A 156 18.78 3.82 0.36
C GLY A 156 18.12 5.15 0.05
N ILE A 157 16.81 5.16 -0.18
CA ILE A 157 16.05 6.38 -0.50
C ILE A 157 15.75 7.15 0.79
N GLU A 158 16.36 8.33 0.93
CA GLU A 158 16.15 9.23 2.07
C GLU A 158 15.19 10.37 1.71
N ASN A 159 15.71 11.44 1.09
CA ASN A 159 15.02 12.71 0.86
C ASN A 159 14.30 12.80 -0.49
N GLU A 160 14.26 11.71 -1.24
CA GLU A 160 13.68 11.71 -2.57
C GLU A 160 12.18 11.45 -2.52
N ARG A 161 11.46 12.03 -3.48
CA ARG A 161 10.03 11.78 -3.61
C ARG A 161 9.79 10.32 -3.99
N ARG A 162 8.98 9.64 -3.17
CA ARG A 162 8.61 8.24 -3.31
C ARG A 162 7.34 8.12 -4.13
N TYR A 163 7.32 7.16 -5.05
CA TYR A 163 6.17 6.91 -5.92
C TYR A 163 5.72 5.46 -5.80
N ILE A 164 4.42 5.24 -5.93
CA ILE A 164 3.84 3.96 -6.30
C ILE A 164 3.13 4.19 -7.63
N LEU A 165 3.71 3.63 -8.69
CA LEU A 165 3.20 3.77 -10.05
C LEU A 165 2.26 2.61 -10.37
N SER A 166 1.09 2.90 -10.93
CA SER A 166 0.17 1.86 -11.38
C SER A 166 0.48 1.44 -12.81
N ILE A 167 0.51 0.12 -13.06
CA ILE A 167 0.56 -0.45 -14.42
C ILE A 167 -0.43 -1.60 -14.57
N VAL A 168 -0.71 -1.97 -15.81
CA VAL A 168 -1.33 -3.27 -16.12
C VAL A 168 -0.21 -4.26 -16.37
N SER A 169 0.16 -5.06 -15.37
CA SER A 169 1.15 -6.13 -15.59
C SER A 169 0.49 -7.32 -16.25
N THR A 170 1.16 -7.87 -17.27
CA THR A 170 0.77 -9.12 -17.91
C THR A 170 1.63 -10.31 -17.46
N VAL A 171 2.53 -10.09 -16.50
CA VAL A 171 3.32 -11.16 -15.86
C VAL A 171 2.37 -12.12 -15.12
N PRO A 172 2.44 -13.44 -15.36
CA PRO A 172 1.54 -14.40 -14.74
C PRO A 172 1.58 -14.38 -13.20
N GLY A 173 0.42 -14.63 -12.58
CA GLY A 173 0.28 -14.72 -11.13
C GLY A 173 0.17 -13.36 -10.41
N LEU A 174 0.03 -12.25 -11.13
CA LEU A 174 -0.18 -10.90 -10.58
C LEU A 174 -1.58 -10.42 -10.95
N TYR A 175 -2.60 -11.02 -10.35
CA TYR A 175 -4.00 -10.71 -10.65
C TYR A 175 -4.51 -9.59 -9.74
N GLY A 176 -4.32 -8.34 -10.18
CA GLY A 176 -5.01 -7.18 -9.63
C GLY A 176 -4.16 -6.30 -8.73
N GLY A 177 -3.68 -5.18 -9.27
CA GLY A 177 -2.99 -4.14 -8.51
C GLY A 177 -1.48 -4.08 -8.71
N SER A 178 -0.99 -4.35 -9.92
CA SER A 178 0.44 -4.28 -10.24
C SER A 178 0.97 -2.86 -10.04
N ARG A 179 1.78 -2.72 -9.00
CA ARG A 179 2.30 -1.45 -8.53
C ARG A 179 3.81 -1.48 -8.53
N ILE A 180 4.44 -0.38 -8.91
CA ILE A 180 5.89 -0.25 -8.94
C ILE A 180 6.30 0.82 -7.91
N PRO A 181 6.88 0.43 -6.77
CA PRO A 181 7.61 1.34 -5.90
C PRO A 181 8.77 1.94 -6.70
N ALA A 182 8.82 3.27 -6.78
CA ALA A 182 9.71 3.97 -7.69
C ALA A 182 10.18 5.32 -7.15
N VAL A 183 11.26 5.83 -7.75
CA VAL A 183 11.72 7.21 -7.59
C VAL A 183 12.03 7.81 -8.95
N LYS A 184 11.73 9.09 -9.16
CA LYS A 184 11.96 9.75 -10.45
C LYS A 184 13.45 10.06 -10.66
N ARG A 185 13.94 9.86 -11.89
CA ARG A 185 15.34 10.06 -12.33
C ARG A 185 15.34 10.74 -13.70
N GLY A 186 15.25 12.07 -13.69
CA GLY A 186 15.06 12.84 -14.92
C GLY A 186 13.70 12.52 -15.56
N GLU A 187 13.73 12.08 -16.81
CA GLU A 187 12.52 11.65 -17.56
C GLU A 187 12.08 10.21 -17.26
N GLN A 188 12.94 9.43 -16.59
CA GLN A 188 12.70 8.03 -16.27
C GLN A 188 12.36 7.83 -14.80
N TYR A 189 11.93 6.62 -14.44
CA TYR A 189 11.78 6.19 -13.06
C TYR A 189 12.76 5.05 -12.77
N LEU A 190 13.34 5.04 -11.57
CA LEU A 190 14.03 3.87 -11.05
C LEU A 190 12.99 2.94 -10.43
N ASN A 191 12.86 1.74 -10.97
CA ASN A 191 12.04 0.67 -10.42
C ASN A 191 12.75 0.04 -9.21
N LEU A 192 12.15 0.13 -8.02
CA LEU A 192 12.78 -0.35 -6.79
C LEU A 192 12.60 -1.85 -6.55
N VAL A 193 11.89 -2.56 -7.42
CA VAL A 193 11.74 -4.02 -7.34
C VAL A 193 12.98 -4.72 -7.93
N ASP A 194 13.50 -4.21 -9.05
CA ASP A 194 14.64 -4.81 -9.77
C ASP A 194 15.88 -3.90 -9.85
N GLY A 195 15.74 -2.61 -9.49
CA GLY A 195 16.81 -1.62 -9.52
C GLY A 195 17.11 -1.03 -10.89
N ASN A 196 16.25 -1.24 -11.91
CA ASN A 196 16.48 -0.74 -13.27
C ASN A 196 15.75 0.58 -13.54
N LEU A 197 16.30 1.37 -14.44
CA LEU A 197 15.60 2.52 -15.01
C LEU A 197 14.49 2.05 -15.97
N MET A 198 13.39 2.77 -15.96
CA MET A 198 12.15 2.46 -16.65
C MET A 198 11.59 3.72 -17.31
N ASP A 199 11.23 3.60 -18.58
CA ASP A 199 10.32 4.54 -19.23
C ASP A 199 8.89 4.21 -18.79
N TYR A 200 8.17 5.22 -18.31
CA TYR A 200 6.86 5.05 -17.71
C TYR A 200 5.84 6.01 -18.29
N GLU A 201 4.67 5.48 -18.64
CA GLU A 201 3.48 6.27 -18.97
C GLU A 201 2.29 5.77 -18.13
N PRO A 202 1.46 6.68 -17.58
CA PRO A 202 0.26 6.31 -16.83
C PRO A 202 -0.64 5.34 -17.59
N GLY A 203 -1.01 4.23 -16.93
CA GLY A 203 -1.88 3.21 -17.51
C GLY A 203 -1.21 2.28 -18.52
N MET A 204 0.12 2.32 -18.66
CA MET A 204 0.83 1.41 -19.56
C MET A 204 0.61 -0.06 -19.18
N GLU A 205 0.60 -0.90 -20.21
CA GLU A 205 0.63 -2.35 -20.09
C GLU A 205 2.06 -2.84 -20.30
N SER A 206 2.57 -3.68 -19.40
CA SER A 206 3.94 -4.18 -19.49
C SER A 206 4.07 -5.63 -19.02
N ALA A 207 4.74 -6.43 -19.85
CA ALA A 207 5.21 -7.76 -19.53
C ALA A 207 6.67 -7.77 -19.07
N THR A 208 7.35 -6.62 -19.04
CA THR A 208 8.82 -6.56 -18.89
C THR A 208 9.28 -5.90 -17.59
N TYR A 209 8.40 -5.16 -16.93
CA TYR A 209 8.74 -4.48 -15.67
C TYR A 209 8.39 -5.35 -14.46
N ALA A 210 9.34 -5.45 -13.54
CA ALA A 210 9.10 -6.05 -12.24
C ALA A 210 8.13 -5.18 -11.43
N VAL A 211 7.22 -5.81 -10.69
CA VAL A 211 6.18 -5.14 -9.91
C VAL A 211 6.13 -5.71 -8.50
N ALA A 212 5.67 -4.89 -7.56
CA ALA A 212 5.33 -5.33 -6.22
C ALA A 212 3.85 -5.72 -6.16
N ASP A 213 3.56 -6.79 -5.43
CA ASP A 213 2.19 -7.24 -5.14
C ASP A 213 1.59 -6.43 -3.99
N ILE A 214 1.30 -5.16 -4.24
CA ILE A 214 0.72 -4.25 -3.25
C ILE A 214 -0.77 -4.18 -3.54
N ILE A 215 -1.64 -4.62 -2.63
CA ILE A 215 -3.09 -4.64 -2.80
C ILE A 215 -3.77 -3.98 -1.61
N PHE A 216 -4.77 -3.14 -1.85
CA PHE A 216 -5.53 -2.48 -0.76
C PHE A 216 -6.93 -3.05 -0.66
N ILE A 217 -7.17 -3.87 0.36
CA ILE A 217 -8.45 -4.56 0.54
C ILE A 217 -9.41 -3.67 1.34
N GLY A 218 -10.56 -3.34 0.75
CA GLY A 218 -11.57 -2.47 1.34
C GLY A 218 -12.40 -3.08 2.48
N LYS A 219 -11.80 -3.87 3.37
CA LYS A 219 -12.46 -4.44 4.55
C LYS A 219 -12.01 -3.71 5.83
N SER A 220 -12.88 -3.67 6.84
CA SER A 220 -12.65 -2.89 8.07
C SER A 220 -11.40 -3.30 8.85
N TYR A 221 -10.97 -4.56 8.80
CA TYR A 221 -9.75 -4.98 9.51
C TYR A 221 -8.45 -4.54 8.82
N PHE A 222 -8.51 -4.12 7.56
CA PHE A 222 -7.43 -3.41 6.85
C PHE A 222 -7.50 -1.89 7.06
N ASP A 223 -8.53 -1.38 7.73
CA ASP A 223 -8.55 0.03 8.11
C ASP A 223 -7.48 0.25 9.19
N LEU A 224 -6.68 1.29 9.02
CA LEU A 224 -5.70 1.76 9.99
C LEU A 224 -6.36 2.72 10.97
#